data_AF-A0A014N7G7-F1
#
_entry.id   AF-A0A014N7G7-F1
#
_cell.length_a   1.000
_cell.length_b   1.000
_cell.length_c   1.000
_cell.angle_alpha   90.00
_cell.angle_beta   90.00
_cell.angle_gamma   90.00
#
_symmetry.space_group_name_H-M   'P 1'
#
loop_
_entity.id
_entity.type
_entity.pdbx_description
1 polymer ?
#
loop_
_entity_poly.entity_id
_entity_poly.type
_entity_poly.pdbx_seq_one_letter_code
_entity_poly.pdbx_strand_id
1 'polypeptide(L)'
;MGETDETLFTPLETGMEYKVYGVMFYPTRTDLLLCPEGGTPLWAPSNIFDVLDDTLPAGWGCVIAEKTEGYCDLHEAFGINAICGYLELIRSYQHYIGILERDTDELQKFYTYKLSC
;
A
#
# COMPACT_ATOMS: atom_id res chain seq x y z
N MET A 1 -18.08 2.23 7.27
CA MET A 1 -17.36 2.78 8.44
C MET A 1 -16.42 3.82 7.87
N GLY A 2 -16.79 5.08 7.79
CA GLY A 2 -16.82 6.01 8.93
C GLY A 2 -15.66 7.00 8.79
N GLU A 3 -15.40 7.47 7.56
CA GLU A 3 -14.43 8.53 7.30
C GLU A 3 -15.21 9.85 7.34
N THR A 4 -15.13 10.56 8.45
CA THR A 4 -15.52 11.96 8.53
C THR A 4 -14.38 12.79 7.88
N ASP A 5 -14.72 13.96 7.33
CA ASP A 5 -13.85 14.92 6.63
C ASP A 5 -12.60 15.43 7.41
N GLU A 6 -12.22 14.77 8.52
CA GLU A 6 -11.16 15.15 9.47
C GLU A 6 -10.14 14.02 9.71
N THR A 7 -10.07 12.99 8.86
CA THR A 7 -9.03 11.96 9.01
C THR A 7 -7.68 12.53 8.61
N LEU A 8 -6.89 12.95 9.60
CA LEU A 8 -5.51 13.38 9.42
C LEU A 8 -4.62 12.17 9.18
N PHE A 9 -4.12 12.02 7.95
CA PHE A 9 -3.13 11.00 7.59
C PHE A 9 -1.72 11.44 7.97
N THR A 10 -1.50 11.91 9.20
CA THR A 10 -0.15 12.25 9.69
C THR A 10 0.76 11.03 9.55
N PRO A 11 1.93 11.12 8.89
CA PRO A 11 2.72 12.33 8.61
C PRO A 11 2.66 12.85 7.16
N LEU A 12 1.55 12.69 6.44
CA LEU A 12 1.35 13.32 5.13
C LEU A 12 1.10 14.82 5.26
N GLU A 13 1.65 15.57 4.32
CA GLU A 13 1.63 17.02 4.25
C GLU A 13 1.05 17.47 2.90
N THR A 14 0.20 18.50 2.93
CA THR A 14 -0.42 19.05 1.72
C THR A 14 0.61 19.75 0.85
N GLY A 15 0.53 19.53 -0.47
CA GLY A 15 1.43 20.15 -1.46
C GLY A 15 2.76 19.42 -1.63
N MET A 16 2.93 18.26 -0.99
CA MET A 16 4.09 17.39 -1.16
C MET A 16 3.80 16.27 -2.16
N GLU A 17 4.83 15.85 -2.88
CA GLU A 17 4.76 14.72 -3.79
C GLU A 17 5.19 13.44 -3.08
N TYR A 18 4.47 12.34 -3.33
CA TYR A 18 4.75 11.05 -2.70
C TYR A 18 4.91 9.96 -3.75
N LYS A 19 5.95 9.14 -3.61
CA LYS A 19 6.13 7.93 -4.40
C LYS A 19 5.21 6.82 -3.88
N VAL A 20 4.52 6.16 -4.80
CA VAL A 20 3.64 5.02 -4.52
C VAL A 20 4.43 3.72 -4.61
N TYR A 21 4.33 2.88 -3.58
CA TYR A 21 5.00 1.58 -3.48
C TYR A 21 4.04 0.39 -3.62
N GLY A 22 2.74 0.65 -3.61
CA GLY A 22 1.70 -0.34 -3.77
C GLY A 22 0.33 0.31 -3.91
N VAL A 23 -0.60 -0.42 -4.52
CA VAL A 23 -1.98 0.02 -4.76
C VAL A 23 -2.90 -1.11 -4.34
N MET A 24 -3.87 -0.81 -3.48
CA MET A 24 -4.83 -1.76 -2.95
C MET A 24 -6.23 -1.37 -3.40
N PHE A 25 -6.94 -2.32 -3.98
CA PHE A 25 -8.27 -2.09 -4.55
C PHE A 25 -9.33 -2.70 -3.65
N TYR A 26 -10.26 -1.86 -3.23
CA TYR A 26 -11.56 -2.24 -2.66
C TYR A 26 -12.65 -2.09 -3.73
N PRO A 27 -13.87 -2.62 -3.52
CA PRO A 27 -14.99 -2.42 -4.44
C PRO A 27 -15.31 -0.95 -4.73
N THR A 28 -15.09 -0.05 -3.77
CA THR A 28 -15.49 1.37 -3.87
C THR A 28 -14.37 2.36 -3.59
N ARG A 29 -13.13 1.90 -3.32
CA ARG A 29 -12.01 2.74 -2.91
C ARG A 29 -10.69 2.13 -3.40
N THR A 30 -9.70 2.98 -3.64
CA THR A 30 -8.32 2.57 -3.87
C THR A 30 -7.45 3.20 -2.80
N ASP A 31 -6.54 2.42 -2.21
CA ASP A 31 -5.56 2.90 -1.24
C ASP A 31 -4.15 2.78 -1.84
N LEU A 32 -3.28 3.72 -1.47
CA LEU A 32 -1.91 3.85 -1.94
C LEU A 32 -0.96 3.60 -0.76
N LEU A 33 0.04 2.75 -0.96
CA LEU A 33 1.12 2.54 0.00
C LEU A 33 2.20 3.59 -0.25
N LEU A 34 2.39 4.47 0.72
CA LEU A 34 3.32 5.59 0.68
C LEU A 34 4.37 5.44 1.79
N CYS A 35 5.47 6.17 1.67
CA CYS A 35 6.46 6.27 2.75
C CYS A 35 7.08 7.68 2.76
N PRO A 36 6.53 8.60 3.57
CA PRO A 36 7.05 9.95 3.74
C PRO A 36 8.53 9.96 4.15
N GLU A 37 9.25 11.04 3.85
CA GLU A 37 10.65 11.18 4.28
C GLU A 37 10.76 11.13 5.81
N GLY A 38 11.69 10.31 6.31
CA GLY A 38 11.83 10.06 7.76
C GLY A 38 10.67 9.33 8.44
N GLY A 39 9.62 8.97 7.68
CA GLY A 39 8.42 8.31 8.18
C GLY A 39 8.42 6.79 8.00
N THR A 40 7.36 6.16 8.48
CA THR A 40 7.07 4.72 8.27
C THR A 40 6.12 4.56 7.08
N PRO A 41 6.15 3.41 6.37
CA PRO A 41 5.20 3.13 5.31
C PRO A 41 3.76 3.09 5.85
N LEU A 42 2.81 3.59 5.07
CA LEU A 42 1.39 3.63 5.42
C LEU A 42 0.49 3.54 4.19
N TRP A 43 -0.70 2.98 4.37
CA TRP A 43 -1.76 3.00 3.37
C TRP A 43 -2.65 4.23 3.57
N ALA A 44 -2.89 4.98 2.50
CA ALA A 44 -3.76 6.15 2.49
C ALA A 44 -4.72 6.08 1.30
N PRO A 45 -5.96 6.58 1.42
CA PRO A 45 -6.93 6.52 0.34
C PRO A 45 -6.51 7.43 -0.82
N SER A 46 -6.72 6.99 -2.06
CA SER A 46 -6.23 7.70 -3.24
C SER A 46 -6.97 9.01 -3.51
N ASN A 47 -8.16 9.21 -2.93
CA ASN A 47 -9.01 10.39 -3.16
C ASN A 47 -8.47 11.69 -2.56
N ILE A 48 -7.41 11.63 -1.74
CA ILE A 48 -6.75 12.82 -1.17
C ILE A 48 -5.51 13.24 -1.99
N PHE A 49 -5.24 12.59 -3.12
CA PHE A 49 -4.08 12.87 -3.96
C PHE A 49 -4.48 13.17 -5.40
N ASP A 50 -3.71 14.03 -6.05
CA ASP A 50 -3.67 14.15 -7.50
C ASP A 50 -2.59 13.22 -8.06
N VAL A 51 -2.90 12.52 -9.15
CA VAL A 51 -1.95 11.63 -9.84
C VAL A 51 -1.08 12.45 -10.79
N LEU A 52 0.23 12.48 -10.53
CA LEU A 52 1.21 13.18 -11.36
C LEU A 52 1.87 12.29 -12.41
N ASP A 53 1.95 10.98 -12.14
CA ASP A 53 2.49 9.94 -13.03
C ASP A 53 1.52 8.75 -13.01
N ASP A 54 0.96 8.42 -14.18
CA ASP A 54 -0.02 7.36 -14.38
C ASP A 54 0.61 6.05 -14.89
N THR A 55 1.93 5.95 -14.90
CA THR A 55 2.65 4.75 -15.30
C THR A 55 2.80 3.76 -14.14
N LEU A 56 2.71 2.46 -14.46
CA LEU A 56 3.05 1.42 -13.50
C LEU A 56 4.55 1.13 -13.55
N PRO A 57 5.25 1.09 -12.40
CA PRO A 57 6.67 0.77 -12.39
C PRO A 57 6.97 -0.62 -12.96
N ALA A 58 8.09 -0.73 -13.67
CA ALA A 58 8.55 -2.01 -14.19
C ALA A 58 8.82 -3.01 -13.06
N GLY A 59 8.45 -4.28 -13.28
CA GLY A 59 8.61 -5.34 -12.28
C GLY A 59 7.51 -5.42 -11.23
N TRP A 60 6.49 -4.56 -11.31
CA TRP A 60 5.29 -4.73 -10.51
C TRP A 60 4.47 -5.93 -10.96
N GLY A 61 3.80 -6.55 -9.99
CA GLY A 61 2.81 -7.60 -10.20
C GLY A 61 1.48 -7.25 -9.56
N CYS A 62 0.50 -8.13 -9.72
CA CYS A 62 -0.81 -8.04 -9.10
C CYS A 62 -1.18 -9.38 -8.47
N VAL A 63 -1.72 -9.33 -7.25
CA VAL A 63 -2.37 -10.47 -6.61
C VAL A 63 -3.87 -10.21 -6.55
N ILE A 64 -4.66 -11.16 -7.05
CA ILE A 64 -6.11 -11.17 -6.90
C ILE A 64 -6.40 -11.88 -5.57
N ALA A 65 -6.90 -11.13 -4.60
CA ALA A 65 -6.96 -11.58 -3.21
C ALA A 65 -7.91 -12.79 -3.06
N GLU A 66 -9.09 -12.76 -3.69
CA GLU A 66 -10.06 -13.89 -3.65
C GLU A 66 -9.51 -15.23 -4.19
N LYS A 67 -8.43 -15.19 -5.00
CA LYS A 67 -7.88 -16.38 -5.70
C LYS A 67 -6.57 -16.88 -5.12
N THR A 68 -6.05 -16.22 -4.09
CA THR A 68 -4.68 -16.46 -3.60
C THR A 68 -4.71 -16.83 -2.13
N GLU A 69 -4.20 -18.01 -1.81
CA GLU A 69 -4.07 -18.48 -0.43
C GLU A 69 -3.26 -17.48 0.41
N GLY A 70 -3.68 -17.23 1.64
CA GLY A 70 -3.17 -16.16 2.52
C GLY A 70 -3.79 -14.78 2.26
N TYR A 71 -4.00 -14.39 0.99
CA TYR A 71 -4.67 -13.12 0.66
C TYR A 71 -6.20 -13.26 0.62
N CYS A 72 -6.75 -14.46 0.48
CA CYS A 72 -8.19 -14.70 0.51
C CYS A 72 -8.81 -14.20 1.82
N ASP A 73 -8.10 -14.38 2.93
CA ASP A 73 -8.53 -13.87 4.25
C ASP A 73 -8.67 -12.35 4.25
N LEU A 74 -7.84 -11.63 3.49
CA LEU A 74 -7.96 -10.17 3.34
C LEU A 74 -9.19 -9.77 2.53
N HIS A 75 -9.53 -10.56 1.52
CA HIS A 75 -10.76 -10.35 0.75
C HIS A 75 -11.99 -10.60 1.63
N GLU A 76 -12.03 -11.72 2.36
CA GLU A 76 -13.18 -12.08 3.20
C GLU A 76 -13.36 -11.15 4.40
N ALA A 77 -12.26 -10.76 5.06
CA ALA A 77 -12.33 -9.93 6.27
C ALA A 77 -12.46 -8.43 5.98
N PHE A 78 -11.81 -7.93 4.92
CA PHE A 78 -11.68 -6.50 4.65
C PHE A 78 -12.21 -6.06 3.29
N GLY A 79 -12.65 -6.98 2.44
CA GLY A 79 -13.14 -6.66 1.09
C GLY A 79 -12.04 -6.17 0.15
N ILE A 80 -10.78 -6.57 0.38
CA ILE A 80 -9.68 -6.24 -0.53
C ILE A 80 -9.78 -7.13 -1.76
N ASN A 81 -9.98 -6.55 -2.94
CA ASN A 81 -10.12 -7.29 -4.20
C ASN A 81 -8.76 -7.68 -4.78
N ALA A 82 -7.81 -6.74 -4.79
CA ALA A 82 -6.50 -6.95 -5.39
C ALA A 82 -5.46 -6.00 -4.80
N ILE A 83 -4.19 -6.40 -4.87
CA ILE A 83 -3.04 -5.57 -4.53
C ILE A 83 -2.06 -5.59 -5.71
N CYS A 84 -1.67 -4.40 -6.17
CA CYS A 84 -0.59 -4.20 -7.12
C CYS A 84 0.63 -3.62 -6.41
N GLY A 85 1.83 -4.02 -6.80
CA GLY A 85 3.05 -3.53 -6.19
C GLY A 85 4.27 -4.32 -6.61
N TYR A 86 5.38 -4.08 -5.94
CA TYR A 86 6.59 -4.87 -6.11
C TYR A 86 6.37 -6.33 -5.68
N LEU A 87 7.19 -7.22 -6.25
CA LEU A 87 6.95 -8.67 -6.17
C LEU A 87 6.92 -9.20 -4.74
N GLU A 88 7.72 -8.66 -3.82
CA GLU A 88 7.71 -9.10 -2.43
C GLU A 88 6.37 -8.75 -1.75
N LEU A 89 5.81 -7.55 -2.00
CA LEU A 89 4.51 -7.12 -1.44
C LEU A 89 3.35 -8.02 -1.83
N ILE A 90 3.35 -8.51 -3.08
CA ILE A 90 2.24 -9.28 -3.66
C ILE A 90 2.45 -10.80 -3.59
N ARG A 91 3.64 -11.27 -3.22
CA ARG A 91 3.95 -12.71 -3.12
C ARG A 91 4.20 -13.18 -1.68
N SER A 92 4.43 -12.27 -0.74
CA SER A 92 4.67 -12.59 0.66
C SER A 92 3.60 -11.94 1.53
N TYR A 93 2.63 -12.75 1.97
CA TYR A 93 1.61 -12.30 2.93
C TYR A 93 2.24 -11.81 4.24
N GLN A 94 3.30 -12.49 4.70
CA GLN A 94 4.08 -12.07 5.88
C GLN A 94 4.65 -10.66 5.69
N HIS A 95 5.16 -10.34 4.50
CA HIS A 95 5.69 -9.01 4.23
C HIS A 95 4.59 -7.95 4.24
N TYR A 96 3.46 -8.23 3.61
CA TYR A 96 2.30 -7.34 3.61
C TYR A 96 1.81 -7.03 5.04
N ILE A 97 1.59 -8.07 5.87
CA ILE A 97 1.17 -7.90 7.25
C ILE A 97 2.26 -7.25 8.09
N GLY A 98 3.52 -7.62 7.91
CA GLY A 98 4.63 -7.02 8.65
C GLY A 98 4.79 -5.53 8.42
N ILE A 99 4.48 -5.02 7.22
CA ILE A 99 4.41 -3.57 6.97
C ILE A 99 3.30 -2.92 7.82
N LEU A 100 2.11 -3.54 7.87
CA LEU A 100 0.97 -3.03 8.65
C LEU A 100 1.25 -3.06 10.16
N GLU A 101 1.83 -4.16 10.64
CA GLU A 101 2.14 -4.40 12.05
C GLU A 101 3.44 -3.72 12.51
N ARG A 102 4.18 -3.08 11.58
CA ARG A 102 5.48 -2.45 11.81
C ARG A 102 6.53 -3.44 12.34
N ASP A 103 6.51 -4.64 11.80
CA ASP A 103 7.56 -5.64 12.04
C ASP A 103 8.92 -5.12 11.54
N THR A 104 9.96 -5.28 12.36
CA THR A 104 11.27 -4.66 12.08
C THR A 104 11.94 -5.25 10.85
N ASP A 105 11.86 -6.58 10.69
CA ASP A 105 12.53 -7.29 9.60
C ASP A 105 11.82 -7.01 8.27
N GLU A 106 10.48 -6.99 8.29
CA GLU A 106 9.69 -6.67 7.10
C GLU A 106 9.80 -5.19 6.71
N LEU A 107 9.85 -4.26 7.67
CA LEU A 107 10.14 -2.85 7.37
C LEU A 107 11.53 -2.67 6.75
N GLN A 108 12.54 -3.42 7.20
CA GLN A 108 13.87 -3.35 6.61
C GLN A 108 13.88 -3.79 5.14
N LYS A 109 13.10 -4.82 4.78
CA LYS A 109 12.92 -5.21 3.37
C LYS A 109 12.24 -4.11 2.56
N PHE A 110 11.19 -3.48 3.11
CA PHE A 110 10.52 -2.35 2.47
C PHE A 110 11.50 -1.20 2.20
N TYR A 111 12.31 -0.80 3.20
CA TYR A 111 13.27 0.28 3.03
C TYR A 111 14.38 -0.06 2.03
N THR A 112 14.79 -1.33 1.96
CA THR A 112 15.74 -1.81 0.96
C THR A 112 15.16 -1.66 -0.45
N TYR A 113 13.89 -2.03 -0.66
CA TYR A 113 13.20 -1.80 -1.92
C TYR A 113 13.07 -0.31 -2.24
N LYS A 114 12.67 0.52 -1.26
CA LYS A 114 12.54 1.98 -1.40
C LYS A 114 13.82 2.63 -1.93
N LEU A 115 14.98 2.21 -1.45
CA LEU A 115 16.29 2.74 -1.90
C LEU A 115 16.71 2.25 -3.30
N SER A 116 16.08 1.20 -3.83
CA SER A 116 16.40 0.64 -5.14
C SER A 116 15.65 1.29 -6.31
N CYS A 117 14.66 2.14 -6.01
CA CYS A 117 13.75 2.75 -6.97
C CYS A 117 13.98 4.26 -7.09
#